data_AF-A0A1F3JJW8-F1
#
_entry.id   AF-A0A1F3JJW8-F1
#
_cell.length_a   1.000
_cell.length_b   1.000
_cell.length_c   1.000
_cell.angle_alpha   90.00
_cell.angle_beta   90.00
_cell.angle_gamma   90.00
#
_symmetry.space_group_name_H-M   'P 1'
#
loop_
_entity.id
_entity.type
_entity.pdbx_description
1 polymer ?
#
loop_
_entity_poly.entity_id
_entity_poly.type
_entity_poly.pdbx_seq_one_letter_code
_entity_poly.pdbx_strand_id
1 'polypeptide(L)'
;MNLITILKSSLIFTFLVCMSGCSDSTPSTDALGEDEMVELLVDIHMADAILAVSNFKIKRDTVVIEHYYNDVLKKHHTTQKQVENSIKYYSKKPRKFEKIYVQVSDKLSKMESGFQQKGTAKPDSTKQHEFDK
;
A
#
# COMPACT_ATOMS: atom_id res chain seq x y z
N MET A 1 38.50 16.88 18.04
CA MET A 1 37.12 16.41 17.79
C MET A 1 36.19 17.46 18.39
N ASN A 2 35.61 18.32 17.55
CA ASN A 2 35.13 19.63 17.99
C ASN A 2 33.75 19.51 18.64
N LEU A 3 33.58 20.07 19.85
CA LEU A 3 32.30 20.06 20.57
C LEU A 3 31.17 20.67 19.71
N ILE A 4 31.51 21.68 18.91
CA ILE A 4 30.62 22.36 17.96
C ILE A 4 30.11 21.41 16.85
N THR A 5 30.91 20.43 16.42
CA THR A 5 30.47 19.44 15.42
C THR A 5 29.47 18.42 15.99
N ILE A 6 29.59 18.07 17.28
CA ILE A 6 28.67 17.15 17.96
C ILE A 6 27.31 17.83 18.18
N LEU A 7 27.31 19.10 18.60
CA LEU A 7 26.08 19.89 18.76
C LEU A 7 25.34 20.09 17.43
N LYS A 8 26.06 20.39 16.33
CA LYS A 8 25.46 20.51 14.98
C LYS A 8 24.89 19.18 14.48
N SER A 9 25.62 18.08 14.69
CA SER A 9 25.16 16.74 14.28
C SER A 9 23.96 16.25 15.09
N SER A 10 23.88 16.61 16.38
CA SER A 10 22.73 16.31 17.23
C SER A 10 21.48 17.10 16.82
N LEU A 11 21.63 18.37 16.43
CA LEU A 11 20.52 19.21 15.99
C LEU A 11 19.91 18.74 14.66
N ILE A 12 20.74 18.21 13.76
CA ILE A 12 20.33 17.65 12.47
C ILE A 12 19.59 16.32 12.65
N PHE A 13 20.01 15.48 13.61
CA PHE A 13 19.35 14.21 13.90
C PHE A 13 17.96 14.38 14.53
N THR A 14 17.77 15.40 15.37
CA THR A 14 16.47 15.72 15.97
C THR A 14 15.45 16.27 14.96
N PHE A 15 15.89 17.02 13.94
CA PHE A 15 14.99 17.55 12.91
C PHE A 15 14.47 16.45 11.95
N LEU A 16 15.24 15.37 11.76
CA LEU A 16 14.88 14.26 10.88
C LEU A 16 13.78 13.34 11.45
N VAL A 17 13.58 13.35 12.77
CA VAL A 17 12.59 12.47 13.46
C VAL A 17 11.17 13.06 13.45
N CYS A 18 10.98 14.34 13.09
CA CYS A 18 9.69 15.02 13.17
C CYS A 18 8.80 14.94 11.92
N MET A 19 9.19 14.22 10.85
CA MET A 19 8.37 14.13 9.63
C MET A 19 7.55 12.84 9.47
N SER A 20 7.55 11.97 10.47
CA SER A 20 6.67 10.79 10.50
C SER A 20 5.45 11.03 11.39
N GLY A 21 4.58 11.94 10.95
CA GLY A 21 3.28 12.21 11.57
C GLY A 21 2.27 12.55 10.48
N CYS A 22 1.74 11.51 9.84
CA CYS A 22 0.77 11.62 8.76
C CYS A 22 -0.58 12.09 9.31
N SER A 23 -1.21 12.99 8.56
CA SER A 23 -2.44 13.76 8.80
C SER A 23 -3.45 13.22 9.82
N ASP A 24 -3.61 13.94 10.94
CA ASP A 24 -4.84 13.94 11.74
C ASP A 24 -5.98 14.61 10.94
N SER A 25 -6.61 13.84 10.06
CA SER A 25 -7.99 14.09 9.67
C SER A 25 -8.84 12.98 10.26
N THR A 26 -9.01 12.99 11.58
CA THR A 26 -10.06 12.21 12.23
C THR A 26 -11.38 12.95 11.97
N PRO A 27 -12.25 12.51 11.04
CA PRO A 27 -13.64 12.86 11.17
C PRO A 27 -14.11 12.41 12.56
N SER A 28 -15.09 13.10 13.15
CA SER A 28 -15.72 12.73 14.44
C SER A 28 -16.39 11.33 14.44
N THR A 29 -16.25 10.60 13.33
CA THR A 29 -16.60 9.21 13.12
C THR A 29 -15.29 8.42 12.99
N ASP A 30 -15.15 7.31 13.70
CA ASP A 30 -14.02 6.34 13.67
C ASP A 30 -13.78 5.68 12.28
N ALA A 31 -13.68 6.49 11.23
CA ALA A 31 -13.59 6.11 9.84
C ALA A 31 -12.34 6.73 9.22
N LEU A 32 -11.65 5.95 8.39
CA LEU A 32 -10.47 6.34 7.63
C LEU A 32 -10.79 7.47 6.64
N GLY A 33 -9.80 8.31 6.37
CA GLY A 33 -9.84 9.31 5.30
C GLY A 33 -10.06 8.67 3.93
N GLU A 34 -10.48 9.45 2.93
CA GLU A 34 -10.74 8.93 1.57
C GLU A 34 -9.48 8.28 0.98
N ASP A 35 -8.32 8.94 1.13
CA ASP A 35 -7.05 8.46 0.57
C ASP A 35 -6.53 7.21 1.31
N GLU A 36 -6.64 7.18 2.64
CA GLU A 36 -6.30 6.00 3.45
C GLU A 36 -7.17 4.79 3.08
N MET A 37 -8.47 5.02 2.86
CA MET A 37 -9.40 3.98 2.43
C MET A 37 -9.04 3.45 1.02
N VAL A 38 -8.62 4.34 0.10
CA VAL A 38 -8.15 3.93 -1.24
C VAL A 38 -6.93 3.02 -1.13
N GLU A 39 -5.89 3.43 -0.39
CA GLU A 39 -4.67 2.62 -0.24
C GLU A 39 -4.96 1.28 0.47
N LEU A 40 -5.80 1.30 1.51
CA LEU A 40 -6.22 0.09 2.22
C LEU A 40 -6.94 -0.89 1.29
N LEU A 41 -7.93 -0.43 0.52
CA LEU A 41 -8.72 -1.30 -0.36
C LEU A 41 -7.88 -1.88 -1.50
N VAL A 42 -6.91 -1.12 -2.01
CA VAL A 42 -5.93 -1.63 -2.98
C VAL A 42 -5.18 -2.82 -2.39
N ASP A 43 -4.63 -2.70 -1.17
CA ASP A 43 -3.88 -3.80 -0.55
C ASP A 43 -4.77 -4.99 -0.15
N ILE A 44 -6.00 -4.75 0.28
CA ILE A 44 -6.99 -5.81 0.53
C ILE A 44 -7.25 -6.60 -0.75
N HIS A 45 -7.51 -5.93 -1.87
CA HIS A 45 -7.77 -6.62 -3.14
C HIS A 45 -6.53 -7.33 -3.69
N MET A 46 -5.32 -6.83 -3.42
CA MET A 46 -4.08 -7.54 -3.75
C MET A 46 -3.92 -8.80 -2.88
N ALA A 47 -4.21 -8.73 -1.59
CA ALA A 47 -4.22 -9.90 -0.72
C ALA A 47 -5.25 -10.94 -1.19
N ASP A 48 -6.47 -10.51 -1.56
CA ASP A 48 -7.50 -11.37 -2.15
C ASP A 48 -7.00 -12.06 -3.42
N ALA A 49 -6.34 -11.32 -4.32
CA ALA A 49 -5.77 -11.86 -5.54
C ALA A 49 -4.70 -12.91 -5.26
N ILE A 50 -3.79 -12.67 -4.31
CA ILE A 50 -2.75 -13.63 -3.89
C ILE A 50 -3.40 -14.90 -3.32
N LEU A 51 -4.38 -14.74 -2.44
CA LEU A 51 -5.08 -15.87 -1.84
C LEU A 51 -5.85 -16.70 -2.88
N ALA A 52 -6.47 -16.02 -3.86
CA ALA A 52 -7.21 -16.65 -4.95
C ALA A 52 -6.31 -17.48 -5.88
N VAL A 53 -5.15 -16.94 -6.29
CA VAL A 53 -4.22 -17.70 -7.17
C VAL A 53 -3.51 -18.85 -6.44
N SER A 54 -3.39 -18.75 -5.12
CA SER A 54 -2.71 -19.76 -4.29
C SER A 54 -3.59 -20.99 -3.96
N ASN A 55 -4.83 -21.04 -4.46
CA ASN A 55 -5.80 -22.12 -4.20
C ASN A 55 -6.12 -22.37 -2.71
N PHE A 56 -5.94 -21.37 -1.85
CA PHE A 56 -6.28 -21.49 -0.42
C PHE A 56 -7.80 -21.66 -0.27
N LYS A 57 -8.23 -22.69 0.46
CA LYS A 57 -9.65 -22.91 0.74
C LYS A 57 -9.96 -22.27 2.09
N ILE A 58 -10.92 -21.34 2.12
CA ILE A 58 -11.37 -20.60 3.32
C ILE A 58 -11.58 -21.50 4.55
N LYS A 59 -11.99 -22.76 4.38
CA LYS A 59 -12.23 -23.69 5.48
C LYS A 59 -10.99 -24.44 6.01
N ARG A 60 -9.88 -24.49 5.27
CA ARG A 60 -8.67 -25.23 5.66
C ARG A 60 -7.50 -24.33 6.03
N ASP A 61 -7.44 -23.14 5.43
CA ASP A 61 -6.24 -22.30 5.46
C ASP A 61 -6.48 -20.96 6.19
N THR A 62 -7.40 -20.97 7.17
CA THR A 62 -7.85 -19.76 7.90
C THR A 62 -6.70 -18.96 8.51
N VAL A 63 -5.68 -19.63 9.04
CA VAL A 63 -4.50 -18.98 9.63
C VAL A 63 -3.70 -18.19 8.60
N VAL A 64 -3.54 -18.74 7.39
CA VAL A 64 -2.82 -18.06 6.30
C VAL A 64 -3.61 -16.84 5.86
N ILE A 65 -4.92 -17.00 5.64
CA ILE A 65 -5.83 -15.91 5.26
C ILE A 65 -5.79 -14.79 6.31
N GLU A 66 -5.85 -15.13 7.59
CA GLU A 66 -5.77 -14.18 8.69
C GLU A 66 -4.43 -13.42 8.69
N HIS A 67 -3.31 -14.11 8.41
CA HIS A 67 -2.00 -13.47 8.33
C HIS A 67 -1.94 -12.40 7.24
N TYR A 68 -2.44 -12.68 6.04
CA TYR A 68 -2.47 -11.71 4.94
C TYR A 68 -3.28 -10.45 5.31
N TYR A 69 -4.49 -10.61 5.87
CA TYR A 69 -5.28 -9.45 6.28
C TYR A 69 -4.65 -8.70 7.46
N ASN A 70 -4.07 -9.41 8.44
CA ASN A 70 -3.37 -8.78 9.56
C ASN A 70 -2.18 -7.94 9.10
N ASP A 71 -1.45 -8.39 8.10
CA ASP A 71 -0.33 -7.62 7.54
C ASP A 71 -0.79 -6.37 6.80
N VAL A 72 -1.92 -6.45 6.09
CA VAL A 72 -2.58 -5.27 5.51
C VAL A 72 -2.98 -4.27 6.60
N LEU A 73 -3.66 -4.72 7.66
CA LEU A 73 -4.08 -3.85 8.76
C LEU A 73 -2.89 -3.16 9.43
N LYS A 74 -1.79 -3.91 9.67
CA LYS A 74 -0.55 -3.35 10.23
C LYS A 74 0.08 -2.31 9.30
N LYS A 75 0.17 -2.59 7.99
CA LYS A 75 0.73 -1.67 7.00
C LYS A 75 -0.01 -0.32 7.00
N HIS A 76 -1.32 -0.35 7.17
CA HIS A 76 -2.19 0.84 7.20
C HIS A 76 -2.40 1.43 8.59
N HIS A 77 -1.70 0.92 9.62
CA HIS A 77 -1.84 1.38 11.00
C HIS A 77 -3.31 1.45 11.48
N THR A 78 -4.13 0.49 11.03
CA THR A 78 -5.56 0.47 11.29
C THR A 78 -5.99 -0.82 11.99
N THR A 79 -7.25 -0.88 12.42
CA THR A 79 -7.84 -2.06 13.06
C THR A 79 -8.99 -2.58 12.23
N GLN A 80 -9.30 -3.86 12.33
CA GLN A 80 -10.48 -4.43 11.67
C GLN A 80 -11.76 -3.62 11.97
N LYS A 81 -11.94 -3.21 13.22
CA LYS A 81 -13.08 -2.38 13.65
C LYS A 81 -13.13 -1.03 12.94
N GLN A 82 -11.99 -0.37 12.77
CA GLN A 82 -11.91 0.91 12.07
C GLN A 82 -12.19 0.74 10.57
N VAL A 83 -11.74 -0.36 9.96
CA VAL A 83 -12.10 -0.72 8.57
C VAL A 83 -13.61 -0.94 8.43
N GLU A 84 -14.21 -1.74 9.31
CA GLU A 84 -15.67 -1.97 9.34
C GLU A 84 -16.47 -0.67 9.52
N ASN A 85 -16.01 0.20 10.42
CA ASN A 85 -16.59 1.52 10.64
C ASN A 85 -16.46 2.41 9.41
N SER A 86 -15.33 2.37 8.72
CA SER A 86 -15.07 3.10 7.47
C SER A 86 -16.01 2.64 6.35
N ILE A 87 -16.14 1.32 6.15
CA ILE A 87 -17.07 0.75 5.16
C ILE A 87 -18.51 1.18 5.48
N LYS A 88 -18.92 1.11 6.75
CA LYS A 88 -20.25 1.56 7.19
C LYS A 88 -20.46 3.05 6.98
N TYR A 89 -19.42 3.87 7.18
CA TYR A 89 -19.46 5.32 6.98
C TYR A 89 -19.62 5.68 5.50
N TYR A 90 -18.86 5.04 4.61
CA TYR A 90 -18.86 5.31 3.17
C TYR A 90 -20.06 4.67 2.45
N SER A 91 -20.57 3.53 2.92
CA SER A 91 -21.82 2.93 2.42
C SER A 91 -23.02 3.87 2.52
N LYS A 92 -23.01 4.82 3.47
CA LYS A 92 -24.05 5.85 3.62
C LYS A 92 -23.81 7.08 2.73
N LYS A 93 -22.71 7.12 1.97
CA LYS A 93 -22.29 8.26 1.12
C LYS A 93 -21.90 7.76 -0.28
N PRO A 94 -22.87 7.32 -1.10
CA PRO A 94 -22.60 6.63 -2.36
C PRO A 94 -21.62 7.37 -3.30
N ARG A 95 -21.80 8.69 -3.48
CA ARG A 95 -20.90 9.50 -4.33
C ARG A 95 -19.45 9.51 -3.85
N LYS A 96 -19.21 9.52 -2.53
CA LYS A 96 -17.86 9.45 -1.98
C LYS A 96 -17.29 8.05 -2.15
N PHE A 97 -18.10 7.02 -1.92
CA PHE A 97 -17.62 5.65 -2.03
C PHE A 97 -17.32 5.26 -3.48
N GLU A 98 -18.14 5.73 -4.43
CA GLU A 98 -17.88 5.63 -5.86
C GLU A 98 -16.53 6.25 -6.23
N LYS A 99 -16.27 7.49 -5.77
CA LYS A 99 -14.99 8.16 -5.98
C LYS A 99 -13.80 7.37 -5.42
N ILE A 100 -13.95 6.74 -4.25
CA ILE A 100 -12.93 5.84 -3.68
C ILE A 100 -12.70 4.66 -4.62
N TYR A 101 -13.75 3.96 -5.05
CA TYR A 101 -13.60 2.79 -5.93
C TYR A 101 -13.05 3.10 -7.33
N VAL A 102 -13.37 4.27 -7.89
CA VAL A 102 -12.73 4.75 -9.13
C VAL A 102 -11.22 4.85 -8.94
N GLN A 103 -10.77 5.47 -7.84
CA GLN A 103 -9.34 5.59 -7.56
C GLN A 103 -8.65 4.25 -7.25
N VAL A 104 -9.34 3.34 -6.56
CA VAL A 104 -8.85 1.97 -6.33
C VAL A 104 -8.63 1.26 -7.66
N SER A 105 -9.63 1.31 -8.55
CA SER A 105 -9.56 0.69 -9.89
C SER A 105 -8.43 1.29 -10.72
N ASP A 106 -8.31 2.61 -10.74
CA ASP A 106 -7.24 3.32 -11.44
C ASP A 106 -5.84 2.92 -10.94
N LYS A 107 -5.66 2.78 -9.62
CA LYS A 107 -4.38 2.35 -9.04
C LYS A 107 -4.04 0.91 -9.41
N LEU A 108 -5.00 0.00 -9.33
CA LEU A 108 -4.80 -1.40 -9.72
C LEU A 108 -4.45 -1.52 -11.22
N SER A 109 -5.17 -0.81 -12.10
CA SER A 109 -4.86 -0.80 -13.54
C SER A 109 -3.49 -0.19 -13.86
N LYS A 110 -3.08 0.85 -13.12
CA LYS A 110 -1.73 1.43 -13.25
C LYS A 110 -0.65 0.44 -12.81
N MET A 111 -0.87 -0.32 -11.75
CA MET A 111 0.06 -1.38 -11.34
C MET A 111 0.17 -2.45 -12.41
N GLU A 112 -0.96 -2.96 -12.90
CA GLU A 112 -0.99 -3.98 -13.95
C GLU A 112 -0.24 -3.54 -15.21
N SER A 113 -0.54 -2.35 -15.72
CA SER A 113 0.15 -1.80 -16.91
C SER A 113 1.64 -1.55 -16.68
N GLY A 114 2.04 -1.12 -15.47
CA GLY A 114 3.46 -0.99 -15.09
C GLY A 114 4.22 -2.32 -15.10
N PHE A 115 3.57 -3.43 -14.74
CA PHE A 115 4.15 -4.78 -14.84
C PHE A 115 4.33 -5.23 -16.29
N GLN A 116 3.36 -4.94 -17.17
CA GLN A 116 3.44 -5.32 -18.60
C GLN A 116 4.56 -4.57 -19.34
N GLN A 117 4.81 -3.31 -18.99
CA GLN A 117 5.93 -2.55 -19.56
C GLN A 117 7.29 -3.12 -19.13
N LYS A 118 7.43 -3.57 -17.87
CA LYS A 118 8.65 -4.26 -17.40
C LYS A 118 8.84 -5.64 -18.03
N GLY A 119 7.76 -6.37 -18.32
CA GLY A 119 7.80 -7.69 -18.97
C GLY A 119 8.12 -7.68 -20.47
N THR A 120 8.04 -6.52 -21.13
CA THR A 120 8.32 -6.35 -22.57
C THR A 120 9.71 -5.79 -22.88
N ALA A 121 10.54 -5.56 -21.86
CA ALA A 121 11.97 -5.33 -22.03
C ALA A 121 12.67 -6.64 -22.45
N LYS A 122 12.57 -6.96 -23.75
CA LYS A 122 13.30 -8.04 -24.42
C LYS A 122 14.80 -7.96 -24.09
N PRO A 123 15.50 -9.08 -23.81
CA PRO A 123 16.95 -9.04 -23.62
C PRO A 123 17.61 -8.51 -24.89
N ASP A 124 18.43 -7.49 -24.73
CA ASP A 124 19.20 -6.85 -25.78
C ASP A 124 20.07 -7.89 -26.51
N SER A 125 19.68 -8.19 -27.75
CA SER A 125 20.38 -9.09 -28.67
C SER A 125 21.51 -8.37 -29.41
N THR A 126 22.36 -7.63 -28.69
CA THR A 126 23.52 -6.90 -29.27
C THR A 126 24.86 -7.40 -28.72
N LYS A 127 25.05 -8.73 -28.66
CA LYS A 127 26.39 -9.35 -28.49
C LYS A 127 26.65 -10.49 -29.46
N GLN A 128 26.34 -10.27 -30.74
CA GLN A 128 26.84 -11.09 -31.84
C GLN A 128 27.36 -10.15 -32.92
N HIS A 129 28.54 -9.57 -32.73
CA HIS A 129 29.42 -9.05 -33.80
C HIS A 129 30.73 -8.48 -33.22
N GLU A 130 31.39 -9.20 -32.30
CA GLU A 130 32.79 -8.87 -31.97
C GLU A 130 33.54 -10.10 -31.47
N PHE A 131 33.66 -11.10 -32.34
CA PHE A 131 34.68 -12.14 -32.22
C PHE A 131 34.89 -12.82 -33.57
N ASP A 132 35.37 -12.07 -34.56
CA ASP A 132 36.03 -12.61 -35.75
C ASP A 132 37.03 -11.58 -36.26
N LYS A 133 38.16 -11.49 -35.56
CA LYS A 133 39.47 -11.17 -36.16
C LYS A 133 40.59 -11.79 -35.34
#